data_AF-A0A960JQX1-F1
#
_entry.id   AF-A0A960JQX1-F1
#
_cell.length_a   1.000
_cell.length_b   1.000
_cell.length_c   1.000
_cell.angle_alpha   90.00
_cell.angle_beta   90.00
_cell.angle_gamma   90.00
#
_symmetry.space_group_name_H-M   'P 1'
#
loop_
_entity.id
_entity.type
_entity.pdbx_description
1 polymer ?
#
loop_
_entity_poly.entity_id
_entity_poly.type
_entity_poly.pdbx_seq_one_letter_code
_entity_poly.pdbx_strand_id
1 'polypeptide(L)'
;MAEGLSTSELTDLLDRADVRRHLAAGADGTTGLTVEYRVEPDGPSWWWSTRDATVATGIGSSSDPDVVLVCSARTARQLIDGTVEVSRAFLLGELRAEGNLGAALDLASGHRAGAEPSSRGPG
;
A
#
# COMPACT_ATOMS: atom_id res chain seq x y z
N MET A 1 -26.43 -0.76 8.65
CA MET A 1 -26.18 -0.94 7.21
C MET A 1 -24.67 -0.84 7.05
N ALA A 2 -24.01 -1.85 6.51
CA ALA A 2 -22.57 -1.77 6.31
C ALA A 2 -22.33 -0.81 5.13
N GLU A 3 -21.90 0.41 5.41
CA GLU A 3 -21.46 1.38 4.40
C GLU A 3 -20.24 0.78 3.68
N GLY A 4 -20.49 0.16 2.53
CA GLY A 4 -19.45 -0.31 1.63
C GLY A 4 -18.69 0.89 1.05
N LEU A 5 -17.36 0.78 0.96
CA LEU A 5 -16.55 1.77 0.26
C LEU A 5 -16.92 1.71 -1.23
N SER A 6 -17.37 2.80 -1.83
CA SER A 6 -17.72 2.81 -3.27
C SER A 6 -16.51 3.17 -4.13
N THR A 7 -16.49 2.74 -5.39
CA THR A 7 -15.41 3.06 -6.34
C THR A 7 -15.19 4.57 -6.49
N SER A 8 -16.26 5.36 -6.55
CA SER A 8 -16.21 6.83 -6.63
C SER A 8 -15.60 7.46 -5.38
N GLU A 9 -16.00 6.99 -4.20
CA GLU A 9 -15.43 7.43 -2.91
C GLU A 9 -13.94 7.10 -2.82
N LEU A 10 -13.56 5.90 -3.26
CA LEU A 10 -12.16 5.47 -3.33
C LEU A 10 -11.34 6.37 -4.25
N THR A 11 -11.87 6.70 -5.43
CA THR A 11 -11.21 7.62 -6.37
C THR A 11 -11.04 9.00 -5.75
N ASP A 12 -12.08 9.57 -5.13
CA ASP A 12 -11.98 10.86 -4.44
C ASP A 12 -10.90 10.84 -3.36
N LEU A 13 -10.88 9.79 -2.54
CA LEU A 13 -9.88 9.63 -1.49
C LEU A 13 -8.46 9.53 -2.07
N LEU A 14 -8.24 8.72 -3.11
CA LEU A 14 -6.93 8.57 -3.75
C LEU A 14 -6.45 9.85 -4.45
N ASP A 15 -7.36 10.73 -4.90
CA ASP A 15 -7.00 12.00 -5.52
C ASP A 15 -6.50 13.05 -4.50
N ARG A 16 -6.85 12.89 -3.22
CA ARG A 16 -6.45 13.82 -2.14
C ARG A 16 -4.94 13.90 -2.01
N ALA A 17 -4.41 15.11 -1.95
CA ALA A 17 -2.99 15.37 -1.80
C ALA A 17 -2.40 14.73 -0.52
N ASP A 18 -3.14 14.75 0.58
CA ASP A 18 -2.72 14.14 1.86
C ASP A 18 -2.57 12.62 1.73
N VAL A 19 -3.53 11.96 1.06
CA VAL A 19 -3.52 10.52 0.80
C VAL A 19 -2.38 10.15 -0.13
N ARG A 20 -2.19 10.90 -1.22
CA ARG A 20 -1.07 10.70 -2.15
C ARG A 20 0.28 10.84 -1.45
N ARG A 21 0.40 11.82 -0.55
CA ARG A 21 1.61 12.02 0.26
C ARG A 21 1.81 10.88 1.27
N HIS A 22 0.75 10.39 1.91
CA HIS A 22 0.81 9.26 2.83
C HIS A 22 1.22 7.98 2.11
N LEU A 23 0.58 7.65 0.98
CA LEU A 23 0.94 6.52 0.13
C LEU A 23 2.38 6.62 -0.35
N ALA A 24 2.81 7.80 -0.78
CA ALA A 24 4.19 8.01 -1.20
C ALA A 24 5.19 7.85 -0.04
N ALA A 25 4.83 8.26 1.17
CA ALA A 25 5.65 8.04 2.35
C ALA A 25 5.70 6.56 2.76
N GLY A 26 4.61 5.81 2.61
CA GLY A 26 4.57 4.37 2.85
C GLY A 26 5.29 3.55 1.77
N ALA A 27 5.40 4.11 0.56
CA ALA A 27 6.16 3.56 -0.55
C ALA A 27 7.64 4.02 -0.55
N ASP A 28 8.00 4.97 0.31
CA ASP A 28 9.36 5.50 0.45
C ASP A 28 10.28 4.37 0.95
N GLY A 29 11.25 4.00 0.12
CA GLY A 29 12.13 2.85 0.37
C GLY A 29 11.76 1.57 -0.41
N THR A 30 10.58 1.51 -1.04
CA THR A 30 10.16 0.37 -1.88
C THR A 30 10.18 0.76 -3.35
N THR A 31 11.15 0.24 -4.11
CA THR A 31 11.29 0.50 -5.55
C THR A 31 10.92 -0.73 -6.38
N GLY A 32 10.15 -0.53 -7.47
CA GLY A 32 9.87 -1.60 -8.43
C GLY A 32 8.74 -2.56 -8.05
N LEU A 33 7.94 -2.24 -7.03
CA LEU A 33 6.87 -3.11 -6.53
C LEU A 33 5.49 -2.64 -7.00
N THR A 34 4.60 -3.57 -7.31
CA THR A 34 3.18 -3.31 -7.53
C THR A 34 2.33 -3.98 -6.45
N VAL A 35 1.56 -3.19 -5.71
CA VAL A 35 0.70 -3.64 -4.60
C VAL A 35 -0.75 -3.41 -4.97
N GLU A 36 -1.56 -4.47 -4.98
CA GLU A 36 -3.01 -4.41 -5.09
C GLU A 36 -3.64 -4.51 -3.70
N TYR A 37 -4.73 -3.78 -3.47
CA TYR A 37 -5.59 -3.87 -2.31
C TYR A 37 -6.97 -4.30 -2.77
N ARG A 38 -7.50 -5.34 -2.15
CA ARG A 38 -8.82 -5.87 -2.42
C ARG A 38 -9.70 -5.70 -1.20
N VAL A 39 -10.83 -5.03 -1.39
CA VAL A 39 -11.84 -4.87 -0.35
C VAL A 39 -12.87 -5.99 -0.47
N GLU A 40 -12.89 -6.87 0.53
CA GLU A 40 -13.87 -7.96 0.61
C GLU A 40 -15.02 -7.62 1.58
N PRO A 41 -16.22 -8.21 1.39
CA PRO A 41 -16.59 -9.19 0.36
C PRO A 41 -17.12 -8.62 -0.97
N ASP A 42 -17.53 -7.35 -1.01
CA ASP A 42 -18.11 -6.71 -2.22
C ASP A 42 -17.65 -5.24 -2.28
N GLY A 43 -16.33 -5.05 -2.27
CA GLY A 43 -15.72 -3.74 -2.28
C GLY A 43 -14.81 -3.51 -3.49
N PRO A 44 -14.48 -2.24 -3.77
CA PRO A 44 -13.59 -1.88 -4.85
C PRO A 44 -12.15 -2.31 -4.52
N SER A 45 -11.41 -2.67 -5.54
CA SER A 45 -9.96 -2.82 -5.46
C SER A 45 -9.26 -1.53 -5.90
N TRP A 46 -8.05 -1.32 -5.42
CA TRP A 46 -7.11 -0.35 -5.97
C TRP A 46 -5.70 -0.91 -5.95
N TRP A 47 -4.80 -0.31 -6.70
CA TRP A 47 -3.40 -0.68 -6.70
C TRP A 47 -2.52 0.56 -6.71
N TRP A 48 -1.28 0.37 -6.26
CA TRP A 48 -0.23 1.34 -6.48
C TRP A 48 1.06 0.66 -6.92
N SER A 49 1.89 1.38 -7.66
CA SER A 49 3.16 0.89 -8.18
C SER A 49 4.24 1.96 -8.04
N THR A 50 5.46 1.52 -7.71
CA THR A 50 6.67 2.36 -7.70
C THR A 50 7.65 2.02 -8.83
N ARG A 51 7.20 1.28 -9.85
CA ARG A 51 8.05 0.90 -11.00
C ARG A 51 8.50 2.10 -11.83
N ASP A 52 7.69 3.16 -11.95
CA ASP A 52 7.94 4.32 -12.80
C ASP A 52 8.67 5.49 -12.12
N ALA A 53 9.52 5.22 -11.13
CA ALA A 53 10.22 6.21 -10.28
C ALA A 53 9.31 7.21 -9.52
N THR A 54 8.01 7.13 -9.75
CA THR A 54 6.95 7.87 -9.06
C THR A 54 5.89 6.86 -8.61
N VAL A 55 5.13 7.23 -7.58
CA VAL A 55 4.05 6.39 -7.07
C VAL A 55 2.85 6.58 -8.00
N ALA A 56 2.57 5.57 -8.81
CA ALA A 56 1.37 5.48 -9.62
C ALA A 56 0.27 4.79 -8.81
N THR A 57 -0.95 5.30 -8.87
CA THR A 57 -2.12 4.70 -8.22
C THR A 57 -3.21 4.46 -9.25
N GLY A 58 -3.93 3.35 -9.15
CA GLY A 58 -5.05 3.03 -10.04
C GLY A 58 -6.19 2.35 -9.30
N ILE A 59 -7.40 2.53 -9.80
CA ILE A 59 -8.59 1.84 -9.30
C ILE A 59 -8.74 0.52 -10.06
N GLY A 60 -9.23 -0.52 -9.36
CA GLY A 60 -9.47 -1.85 -9.90
C GLY A 60 -8.32 -2.81 -9.58
N SER A 61 -8.30 -3.91 -10.31
CA SER A 61 -7.25 -4.92 -10.18
C SER A 61 -6.09 -4.62 -11.14
N SER A 62 -4.87 -4.85 -10.65
CA SER A 62 -3.67 -4.81 -11.49
C SER A 62 -3.55 -6.12 -12.28
N SER A 63 -3.01 -6.06 -13.50
CA SER A 63 -2.74 -7.28 -14.28
C SER A 63 -1.54 -8.07 -13.76
N ASP A 64 -0.64 -7.43 -13.01
CA ASP A 64 0.59 -8.02 -12.47
C ASP A 64 0.90 -7.48 -11.06
N PRO A 65 0.08 -7.80 -10.04
CA PRO A 65 0.39 -7.42 -8.66
C PRO A 65 1.44 -8.35 -8.06
N ASP A 66 2.53 -7.79 -7.54
CA ASP A 66 3.54 -8.55 -6.77
C ASP A 66 2.95 -9.01 -5.42
N VAL A 67 2.12 -8.15 -4.82
CA VAL A 67 1.45 -8.37 -3.54
C VAL A 67 -0.01 -7.97 -3.66
N VAL A 68 -0.91 -8.81 -3.16
CA VAL A 68 -2.34 -8.52 -3.05
C VAL A 68 -2.70 -8.47 -1.56
N LEU A 69 -3.25 -7.35 -1.12
CA LEU A 69 -3.62 -7.08 0.27
C LEU A 69 -5.14 -7.10 0.40
N VAL A 70 -5.67 -8.13 1.04
CA VAL A 70 -7.10 -8.29 1.27
C VAL A 70 -7.48 -7.69 2.63
N CYS A 71 -8.47 -6.80 2.62
CA CYS A 71 -8.97 -6.16 3.84
C CYS A 71 -10.47 -5.86 3.76
N SER A 72 -11.07 -5.47 4.89
CA SER A 72 -12.47 -5.02 4.92
C SER A 72 -12.60 -3.54 4.57
N ALA A 73 -13.79 -3.11 4.14
CA ALA A 73 -14.06 -1.71 3.77
C ALA A 73 -13.68 -0.69 4.86
N ARG A 74 -13.88 -1.06 6.13
CA ARG A 74 -13.47 -0.25 7.28
C ARG A 74 -11.96 -0.05 7.34
N THR A 75 -11.19 -1.13 7.24
CA THR A 75 -9.73 -1.10 7.28
C THR A 75 -9.16 -0.38 6.08
N ALA A 76 -9.72 -0.61 4.88
CA ALA A 76 -9.38 0.13 3.67
C ALA A 76 -9.52 1.64 3.86
N ARG A 77 -10.66 2.10 4.40
CA ARG A 77 -10.87 3.52 4.67
C ARG A 77 -9.84 4.09 5.64
N GLN A 78 -9.50 3.35 6.69
CA GLN A 78 -8.48 3.78 7.66
C GLN A 78 -7.07 3.82 7.04
N LEU A 79 -6.75 2.89 6.14
CA LEU A 79 -5.47 2.86 5.42
C LEU A 79 -5.35 4.05 4.47
N ILE A 80 -6.40 4.31 3.69
CA ILE A 80 -6.40 5.39 2.71
C ILE A 80 -6.38 6.76 3.41
N ASP A 81 -7.14 6.92 4.49
CA ASP A 81 -7.17 8.14 5.29
C ASP A 81 -5.87 8.38 6.09
N GLY A 82 -5.00 7.37 6.21
CA GLY A 82 -3.78 7.42 7.02
C GLY A 82 -4.03 7.29 8.54
N THR A 83 -5.24 6.90 8.93
CA THR A 83 -5.59 6.55 10.32
C THR A 83 -4.81 5.33 10.82
N VAL A 84 -4.52 4.36 9.93
CA VAL A 84 -3.70 3.18 10.22
C VAL A 84 -2.70 2.94 9.10
N GLU A 85 -1.48 2.57 9.45
CA GLU A 85 -0.46 2.20 8.46
C GLU A 85 -0.61 0.73 8.03
N VAL A 86 -0.21 0.41 6.80
CA VAL A 86 -0.26 -0.95 6.22
C VAL A 86 0.43 -1.96 7.15
N SER A 87 1.60 -1.59 7.66
CA SER A 87 2.39 -2.34 8.65
C SER A 87 1.57 -2.71 9.88
N ARG A 88 0.85 -1.73 10.44
CA ARG A 88 0.07 -1.91 11.65
C ARG A 88 -1.16 -2.75 11.40
N ALA A 89 -1.87 -2.51 10.30
CA ALA A 89 -3.04 -3.31 9.92
C ALA A 89 -2.67 -4.78 9.65
N PHE A 90 -1.51 -5.03 9.05
CA PHE A 90 -0.97 -6.38 8.84
C PHE A 90 -0.62 -7.06 10.18
N LEU A 91 0.09 -6.36 11.07
CA LEU A 91 0.42 -6.87 12.40
C LEU A 91 -0.80 -7.15 13.28
N LEU A 92 -1.87 -6.36 13.13
CA LEU A 92 -3.14 -6.55 13.83
C LEU A 92 -3.98 -7.70 13.25
N GLY A 93 -3.60 -8.24 12.08
CA GLY A 93 -4.35 -9.28 11.37
C GLY A 93 -5.60 -8.76 10.65
N GLU A 94 -5.74 -7.44 10.51
CA GLU A 94 -6.85 -6.79 9.78
C GLU A 94 -6.58 -6.72 8.27
N LEU A 95 -5.34 -6.93 7.87
CA LEU A 95 -4.88 -6.92 6.48
C LEU A 95 -4.18 -8.25 6.19
N ARG A 96 -4.66 -8.96 5.16
CA ARG A 96 -4.12 -10.25 4.74
C ARG A 96 -3.32 -10.07 3.46
N ALA A 97 -2.06 -10.48 3.46
CA ALA A 97 -1.24 -10.45 2.26
C ALA A 97 -1.28 -11.79 1.51
N GLU A 98 -1.43 -11.73 0.20
CA GLU A 98 -1.40 -12.82 -0.76
C GLU A 98 -0.36 -12.51 -1.85
N GLY A 99 0.34 -13.53 -2.35
CA GLY A 99 1.44 -13.34 -3.32
C GLY A 99 2.82 -13.32 -2.66
N ASN A 100 3.67 -12.34 -2.99
CA ASN A 100 5.04 -12.27 -2.48
C ASN A 100 5.07 -11.79 -1.02
N LEU A 101 5.04 -12.75 -0.09
CA LEU A 101 5.12 -12.48 1.35
C LEU A 101 6.39 -11.71 1.75
N GLY A 102 7.50 -11.87 1.01
CA GLY A 102 8.73 -11.12 1.26
C GLY A 102 8.55 -9.62 1.03
N ALA A 103 7.88 -9.24 -0.05
CA ALA A 103 7.52 -7.85 -0.31
C ALA A 103 6.46 -7.33 0.67
N ALA A 104 5.48 -8.17 1.04
CA ALA A 104 4.50 -7.80 2.08
C ALA A 104 5.16 -7.54 3.45
N LEU A 105 6.18 -8.34 3.80
CA LEU A 105 6.97 -8.17 5.01
C LEU A 105 7.89 -6.95 4.93
N ASP A 106 8.45 -6.65 3.76
CA ASP A 106 9.24 -5.43 3.54
C ASP A 106 8.39 -4.17 3.76
N LEU A 107 7.20 -4.12 3.15
CA LEU A 107 6.18 -3.09 3.39
C LEU A 107 5.78 -3.00 4.87
N ALA A 108 5.55 -4.15 5.50
CA ALA A 108 5.15 -4.19 6.91
C ALA A 108 6.30 -3.81 7.86
N SER A 109 7.54 -4.04 7.47
CA SER A 109 8.72 -3.71 8.28
C SER A 109 9.11 -2.23 8.18
N GLY A 110 8.50 -1.48 7.25
CA GLY A 110 8.75 -0.05 7.05
C GLY A 110 10.25 0.20 6.97
N HIS A 111 10.94 -0.53 6.08
CA HIS A 111 12.40 -0.54 6.08
C HIS A 111 12.93 0.87 5.79
N ARG A 112 13.30 1.53 6.88
CA ARG A 112 14.33 2.55 6.97
C ARG A 112 15.63 1.91 6.47
N ALA A 113 15.77 1.78 5.14
CA ALA A 113 17.03 1.50 4.47
C ALA A 113 17.92 2.76 4.45
N GLY A 114 17.95 3.51 5.56
CA GLY A 114 19.06 4.40 5.86
C GLY A 114 20.21 3.56 6.41
N ALA A 115 20.72 2.63 5.61
CA ALA A 115 21.95 1.92 5.87
C ALA A 115 22.79 1.90 4.58
N GLU A 116 23.05 3.09 4.03
CA GLU A 116 24.38 3.33 3.49
C GLU A 116 25.28 3.76 4.65
N PRO A 117 26.16 2.90 5.19
CA PRO A 117 27.49 3.36 5.49
C PRO A 117 28.24 3.35 4.16
N SER A 118 28.47 4.56 3.66
CA SER A 118 29.53 4.97 2.76
C SER A 118 30.50 3.87 2.30
N SER A 119 30.72 3.85 0.99
CA SER A 119 31.99 3.54 0.35
C SER A 119 33.14 3.35 1.35
N ARG A 120 33.50 2.09 1.62
CA ARG A 120 34.71 1.74 2.37
C ARG A 120 35.92 1.98 1.47
N GLY A 121 36.31 3.24 1.33
CA GLY A 121 37.68 3.66 1.02
C GLY A 121 38.28 4.28 2.27
N PRO A 122 39.30 3.64 2.86
CA PRO A 122 40.62 4.24 2.87
C PRO A 122 41.63 3.19 2.34
N GLY A 123 42.58 3.52 1.48
CA GLY A 123 43.62 4.53 1.65
C GLY A 123 44.95 3.77 1.57
#